data_AF-A0A1U6HKP7-F1
#
_entry.id   AF-A0A1U6HKP7-F1
#
_cell.length_a   1.000
_cell.length_b   1.000
_cell.length_c   1.000
_cell.angle_alpha   90.00
_cell.angle_beta   90.00
_cell.angle_gamma   90.00
#
_symmetry.space_group_name_H-M   'P 1'
#
loop_
_entity.id
_entity.type
_entity.pdbx_description
1 polymer ?
#
loop_
_entity_poly.entity_id
_entity_poly.type
_entity_poly.pdbx_seq_one_letter_code
_entity_poly.pdbx_strand_id
1 'polypeptide(L)' 'MIQALLCKLNIRHDWHIEHAEDGGVYKRCRRCGNDDDSGGGGTGGNYSAWIGPTAGG' A
#
# COMPACT_ATOMS: atom_id res chain seq x y z
N MET A 1 -6.48 20.86 -4.93
CA MET A 1 -5.36 20.80 -5.91
C MET A 1 -4.03 20.34 -5.30
N ILE A 2 -3.68 20.74 -4.07
CA ILE A 2 -2.37 20.43 -3.45
C ILE A 2 -2.04 18.93 -3.35
N GLN A 3 -3.03 18.07 -3.06
CA GLN A 3 -2.79 16.63 -2.92
C GLN A 3 -2.35 15.95 -4.23
N ALA A 4 -2.70 16.50 -5.40
CA ALA A 4 -2.21 15.97 -6.68
C ALA A 4 -0.72 16.31 -6.89
N LEU A 5 -0.29 17.49 -6.44
CA LEU A 5 1.12 17.89 -6.45
C LEU A 5 1.94 17.06 -5.46
N LEU A 6 1.43 16.81 -4.25
CA LEU A 6 2.10 15.99 -3.26
C LEU A 6 2.29 14.54 -3.71
N CYS A 7 1.33 14.00 -4.47
CA CYS A 7 1.41 12.68 -5.08
C CYS A 7 2.46 12.65 -6.21
N LYS A 8 2.45 13.67 -7.10
CA LYS A 8 3.48 13.82 -8.16
C LYS A 8 4.90 13.99 -7.62
N LEU A 9 5.06 14.65 -6.47
CA LEU A 9 6.35 14.86 -5.81
C LEU A 9 6.77 13.69 -4.91
N ASN A 10 6.00 12.59 -4.91
CA ASN A 10 6.26 11.42 -4.06
C ASN A 10 6.27 11.72 -2.53
N ILE A 11 5.62 12.81 -2.10
CA ILE A 11 5.57 13.23 -0.69
C ILE A 11 4.40 12.59 0.05
N ARG A 12 3.24 12.46 -0.62
CA ARG A 12 2.04 11.88 -0.01
C ARG A 12 1.16 11.23 -1.07
N HIS A 13 0.85 9.96 -0.84
CA HIS A 13 -0.02 9.15 -1.69
C HIS A 13 -1.35 8.86 -1.01
N ASP A 14 -2.38 8.70 -1.84
CA ASP A 14 -3.68 8.16 -1.41
C ASP A 14 -3.67 6.66 -1.73
N TRP A 15 -3.27 5.87 -0.75
CA TRP A 15 -3.13 4.42 -0.87
C TRP A 15 -4.49 3.72 -0.79
N HIS A 16 -4.71 2.74 -1.66
CA HIS A 16 -5.80 1.77 -1.57
C HIS A 16 -5.27 0.37 -1.72
N ILE A 17 -5.95 -0.58 -1.08
CA ILE A 17 -5.59 -2.00 -1.12
C ILE A 17 -6.29 -2.63 -2.33
N GLU A 18 -5.52 -3.28 -3.20
CA GLU A 18 -6.00 -4.13 -4.27
C GLU A 18 -5.74 -5.59 -3.93
N HIS A 19 -6.61 -6.46 -4.45
CA HIS A 19 -6.49 -7.91 -4.32
C HIS A 19 -5.99 -8.45 -5.65
N ALA A 20 -4.84 -9.11 -5.62
CA ALA A 20 -4.34 -9.89 -6.74
C ALA A 20 -5.17 -11.16 -6.89
N GLU A 21 -5.21 -11.71 -8.10
CA GLU A 21 -5.94 -12.93 -8.43
C GLU A 21 -5.40 -14.15 -7.65
N ASP A 22 -4.12 -14.12 -7.25
CA ASP A 22 -3.45 -15.13 -6.42
C ASP A 22 -3.81 -15.04 -4.92
N GLY A 23 -4.72 -14.13 -4.54
CA GLY A 23 -5.07 -13.87 -3.15
C GLY A 23 -4.07 -12.98 -2.40
N GLY A 24 -3.05 -12.47 -3.09
CA GLY A 24 -2.16 -11.44 -2.57
C GLY A 24 -2.88 -10.10 -2.40
N VAL A 25 -2.43 -9.30 -1.42
CA VAL A 25 -2.89 -7.91 -1.27
C VAL A 25 -1.73 -6.97 -1.47
N TYR A 26 -1.92 -5.94 -2.29
CA TYR A 26 -0.92 -4.88 -2.49
C TYR A 26 -1.58 -3.51 -2.36
N LYS A 27 -0.78 -2.51 -1.99
CA LYS A 27 -1.25 -1.14 -1.94
C LYS A 27 -0.83 -0.43 -3.23
N ARG A 28 -1.81 0.17 -3.90
CA ARG A 28 -1.60 1.04 -5.06
C ARG A 28 -2.11 2.44 -4.73
N CYS A 29 -1.53 3.48 -5.30
CA CYS A 29 -2.06 4.82 -5.16
C CYS A 29 -3.19 5.07 -6.18
N ARG A 30 -4.35 5.55 -5.72
CA ARG A 30 -5.50 5.90 -6.59
C ARG A 30 -5.23 7.00 -7.61
N ARG A 31 -4.17 7.78 -7.43
CA ARG A 31 -3.89 8.98 -8.23
C ARG A 31 -2.79 8.79 -9.25
N CYS A 32 -1.64 8.28 -8.83
CA CYS A 32 -0.49 8.08 -9.72
C CYS A 32 -0.32 6.63 -10.16
N GLY A 33 -1.03 5.67 -9.54
CA GLY A 33 -0.86 4.24 -9.82
C GLY A 33 0.43 3.64 -9.29
N ASN A 34 1.22 4.39 -8.48
CA ASN A 34 2.42 3.84 -7.86
C ASN A 34 2.04 2.74 -6.87
N ASP A 35 2.80 1.65 -6.86
CA ASP A 35 2.65 0.57 -5.91
C ASP A 35 3.52 0.87 -4.66
N ASP A 36 3.09 0.41 -3.49
CA ASP A 36 3.86 0.58 -2.24
C ASP A 36 5.00 -0.45 -2.23
N ASP A 37 6.10 -0.15 -2.93
CA ASP A 37 7.32 -0.97 -2.94
C ASP A 37 8.01 -1.02 -1.55
N SER A 38 7.57 -0.16 -0.64
CA SER A 38 8.03 -0.14 0.75
C SER A 38 7.28 -1.21 1.53
N GLY A 39 7.82 -2.44 1.55
CA GLY A 39 7.34 -3.49 2.44
C GLY A 39 7.22 -2.99 3.89
N GLY A 40 5.99 -2.69 4.31
CA GLY A 40 5.60 -2.42 5.70
C GLY A 40 6.25 -1.21 6.35
N GLY A 41 5.59 -0.05 6.35
CA GLY A 41 6.06 1.06 7.19
C GLY A 41 5.30 2.37 7.05
N GLY A 42 3.99 2.38 7.27
CA GLY A 42 3.18 3.60 7.27
C GLY A 42 2.28 3.68 8.49
N THR A 43 2.77 4.35 9.52
CA THR A 43 2.21 4.63 10.85
C THR A 43 0.73 5.07 10.82
N GLY A 44 -0.16 4.30 11.45
CA GLY A 44 -1.51 4.74 11.78
C GLY A 44 -2.57 3.64 11.88
N GLY A 45 -2.62 2.95 13.02
CA GLY A 45 -3.83 2.23 13.46
C GLY A 45 -3.75 0.70 13.42
N ASN A 46 -3.84 0.10 14.60
CA ASN A 46 -4.15 -1.31 14.87
C ASN A 46 -3.18 -2.36 14.31
N TYR A 47 -2.35 -2.93 15.19
CA TYR A 47 -1.57 -4.15 14.98
C TYR A 47 -2.48 -5.38 14.94
N SER A 48 -3.47 -5.43 14.06
CA SER A 48 -4.23 -6.65 13.80
C SER A 48 -3.82 -7.22 12.45
N ALA A 49 -3.06 -8.31 12.53
CA ALA A 49 -2.92 -9.33 11.50
C ALA A 49 -2.31 -8.92 10.15
N TRP A 50 -0.99 -8.75 10.11
CA TRP A 50 -0.24 -9.23 8.95
C TRP A 50 0.16 -10.68 9.22
N ILE A 51 -0.71 -11.62 8.84
CA ILE A 51 -0.32 -13.02 8.61
C ILE A 51 0.18 -13.06 7.17
N GLY A 52 1.49 -12.86 6.98
CA GLY A 52 2.15 -13.25 5.73
C GLY A 52 1.98 -14.76 5.51
N PRO A 53 2.20 -15.26 4.29
CA PRO A 53 2.09 -16.70 4.05
C PRO A 53 3.01 -17.43 5.03
N THR A 54 2.42 -18.21 5.94
CA THR A 54 3.13 -19.24 6.67
C THR A 54 3.77 -20.12 5.63
N ALA A 55 5.07 -19.99 5.44
CA ALA A 55 5.87 -20.97 4.74
C ALA A 55 5.68 -22.29 5.49
N GLY A 56 4.78 -23.13 4.97
CA GLY A 56 4.67 -24.52 5.37
C GLY A 56 5.88 -25.28 4.86
N GLY A 57 6.57 -25.97 5.77
CA GLY A 57 7.72 -26.82 5.54
C GLY A 57 8.30 -27.28 6.86
#